data_AF-A0A4Y9ACT4-F1
#
_entry.id   AF-A0A4Y9ACT4-F1
#
_cell.length_a   1.000
_cell.length_b   1.000
_cell.length_c   1.000
_cell.angle_alpha   90.00
_cell.angle_beta   90.00
_cell.angle_gamma   90.00
#
_symmetry.space_group_name_H-M   'P 1'
#
loop_
_entity.id
_entity.type
_entity.pdbx_description
1 polymer ?
#
loop_
_entity_poly.entity_id
_entity_poly.type
_entity_poly.pdbx_seq_one_letter_code
_entity_poly.pdbx_strand_id
1 'polypeptide(L)' 'MLWEQVLPKLITMKGIEKDLSLPGFSTSLSFYDGYRSPNSGAELIQAQRDYFGAHTYERVDQPGSFHTEWEV' A
#
# COMPACT_ATOMS: atom_id res chain seq x y z
N MET A 1 -10.84 -11.52 18.03
CA MET A 1 -12.26 -11.09 18.20
C MET A 1 -12.44 -9.77 17.45
N LEU A 2 -13.51 -9.54 16.69
CA LEU A 2 -13.63 -8.41 15.74
C LEU A 2 -13.33 -7.01 16.32
N TRP A 3 -13.50 -6.79 17.63
CA TRP A 3 -13.31 -5.48 18.24
C TRP A 3 -11.84 -5.01 18.32
N GLU A 4 -10.87 -5.92 18.45
CA GLU A 4 -9.45 -5.56 18.52
C GLU A 4 -8.96 -4.93 17.21
N GLN A 5 -9.55 -5.32 16.08
CA GLN A 5 -9.21 -4.79 14.76
C GLN A 5 -9.96 -3.49 14.42
N VAL A 6 -11.12 -3.26 15.05
CA VAL A 6 -11.98 -2.10 14.77
C VAL A 6 -11.62 -0.90 15.66
N LEU A 7 -11.26 -1.14 16.92
CA LEU A 7 -10.99 -0.08 17.89
C LEU A 7 -9.83 0.85 17.47
N PRO A 8 -8.66 0.36 16.98
CA PRO A 8 -7.58 1.24 16.55
C PRO A 8 -7.99 2.14 15.38
N LYS A 9 -8.77 1.61 14.43
CA LYS A 9 -9.28 2.37 13.28
C LYS A 9 -10.20 3.49 13.73
N LEU A 10 -11.13 3.20 14.64
CA LEU A 10 -12.05 4.20 15.19
C LEU A 10 -11.31 5.29 15.97
N ILE A 11 -10.30 4.93 16.78
CA ILE A 11 -9.50 5.91 17.53
C ILE A 11 -8.74 6.83 16.56
N THR A 12 -8.06 6.26 15.56
CA THR A 12 -7.32 7.05 14.56
C THR A 12 -8.26 7.99 13.79
N MET A 13 -9.40 7.48 13.31
CA MET A 13 -10.39 8.30 12.61
C MET A 13 -10.91 9.44 13.49
N LYS A 14 -11.29 9.13 14.73
CA LYS A 14 -11.87 10.14 15.62
C LYS A 14 -10.87 11.20 16.05
N GLY A 15 -9.60 10.83 16.22
CA GLY A 15 -8.54 11.78 16.50
C GLY A 15 -8.29 12.75 15.35
N ILE A 16 -8.28 12.25 14.11
CA ILE A 16 -8.14 13.09 12.91
C ILE A 16 -9.31 14.09 12.80
N GLU A 17 -10.56 13.65 13.01
CA GLU A 17 -11.74 14.54 13.05
C GLU A 17 -11.67 15.62 14.13
N LYS A 18 -10.80 15.45 15.12
CA LYS A 18 -10.60 16.38 16.24
C LYS A 18 -9.28 17.15 16.14
N ASP A 19 -8.65 17.14 14.97
CA ASP A 19 -7.39 17.81 14.69
C ASP A 19 -6.24 17.36 15.64
N LEU A 20 -6.32 16.14 16.16
CA LEU A 20 -5.28 15.55 17.01
C LEU A 20 -4.23 14.87 16.14
N SER A 21 -2.96 15.25 16.35
CA SER A 21 -1.83 14.56 15.74
C SER A 21 -1.63 13.18 16.39
N LEU A 22 -1.83 12.12 15.61
CA LEU A 22 -1.71 10.72 16.05
C LEU A 22 -0.71 9.90 15.21
N PRO A 23 0.55 10.36 15.03
CA PRO A 23 1.49 9.77 14.08
C PRO A 23 1.84 8.30 14.38
N GLY A 24 1.90 7.93 15.67
CA GLY A 24 2.14 6.55 16.08
C GLY A 24 0.99 5.63 15.69
N PHE A 25 -0.25 6.03 16.01
CA PHE A 25 -1.44 5.25 15.68
C PHE A 25 -1.64 5.12 14.16
N SER A 26 -1.47 6.20 13.40
CA SER A 26 -1.61 6.15 11.94
C SER A 26 -0.55 5.26 11.31
N THR A 27 0.71 5.36 11.75
CA THR A 27 1.81 4.55 11.20
C THR A 27 1.65 3.07 11.54
N SER A 28 1.33 2.74 12.79
CA SER A 28 1.10 1.35 13.21
C SER A 28 -0.07 0.72 12.45
N LEU A 29 -1.15 1.47 12.22
CA LEU A 29 -2.30 0.99 11.47
C LEU A 29 -1.97 0.75 10.00
N SER A 30 -1.32 1.73 9.34
CA SER A 30 -0.89 1.60 7.94
C SER A 30 0.07 0.43 7.75
N PHE A 31 1.02 0.24 8.67
CA PHE A 31 1.95 -0.90 8.63
C PHE A 31 1.20 -2.23 8.77
N TYR A 32 0.32 -2.35 9.77
CA TYR A 32 -0.44 -3.57 10.00
C TYR A 32 -1.34 -3.93 8.81
N ASP A 33 -2.07 -2.95 8.28
CA ASP A 33 -2.95 -3.16 7.12
C ASP A 33 -2.16 -3.50 5.85
N GLY A 34 -1.00 -2.87 5.63
CA GLY A 34 -0.09 -3.21 4.53
C GLY A 34 0.50 -4.61 4.66
N TYR A 35 0.98 -4.98 5.86
CA TYR A 35 1.64 -6.27 6.10
C TYR A 35 0.72 -7.48 5.86
N ARG A 36 -0.56 -7.36 6.23
CA ARG A 36 -1.55 -8.43 6.04
C ARG A 36 -2.22 -8.42 4.66
N SER A 37 -1.95 -7.40 3.83
CA SER A 37 -2.56 -7.30 2.51
C SER A 37 -1.79 -8.17 1.52
N PRO A 38 -2.47 -9.05 0.76
CA PRO A 38 -1.79 -9.89 -0.23
C PRO A 38 -1.25 -9.08 -1.42
N ASN A 39 -1.88 -7.95 -1.72
CA ASN A 39 -1.48 -7.01 -2.77
C ASN A 39 -1.25 -5.63 -2.15
N SER A 40 -0.36 -4.83 -2.73
CA SER A 40 -0.04 -3.50 -2.22
C SER A 40 -0.42 -2.43 -3.25
N GLY A 41 0.14 -1.22 -3.17
CA GLY A 41 0.12 -0.27 -4.29
C GLY A 41 1.44 -0.25 -5.06
N ALA A 42 2.41 -1.11 -4.69
CA ALA A 42 3.75 -1.11 -5.24
C ALA A 42 3.81 -1.58 -6.70
N GLU A 43 2.82 -2.32 -7.18
CA GLU A 43 2.69 -2.70 -8.59
C GLU A 43 2.58 -1.48 -9.50
N LEU A 44 1.89 -0.41 -9.06
CA LEU A 44 1.81 0.83 -9.82
C LEU A 44 3.16 1.54 -9.87
N ILE A 45 3.94 1.47 -8.78
CA ILE A 45 5.31 2.01 -8.76
C ILE A 45 6.18 1.24 -9.76
N GLN A 46 6.07 -0.09 -9.81
CA GLN A 46 6.77 -0.90 -10.80
C GLN A 46 6.37 -0.54 -12.23
N ALA A 47 5.07 -0.37 -12.50
CA ALA A 47 4.58 0.08 -13.80
C ALA A 47 5.14 1.46 -14.18
N GLN A 48 5.15 2.43 -13.25
CA GLN A 48 5.73 3.76 -13.47
C GLN A 48 7.23 3.70 -13.75
N ARG A 49 7.98 2.88 -12.99
CA ARG A 49 9.43 2.70 -13.19
C ARG A 49 9.74 2.10 -14.56
N ASP A 50 8.92 1.16 -15.01
CA ASP A 50 9.05 0.56 -16.33
C ASP A 50 8.69 1.56 -17.43
N TYR A 51 7.58 2.29 -17.26
CA TYR A 51 7.11 3.32 -18.20
C TYR A 51 8.16 4.42 -18.44
N PHE A 52 8.70 5.03 -17.37
CA PHE A 52 9.61 6.18 -17.51
C PHE A 52 11.07 5.81 -17.72
N GLY A 53 11.46 4.55 -17.46
CA GLY A 53 12.87 4.19 -17.34
C GLY A 53 13.25 2.78 -17.78
N ALA A 54 12.33 2.03 -18.41
CA ALA A 54 12.56 0.65 -18.85
C ALA A 54 13.16 -0.26 -17.75
N HIS A 55 12.77 -0.01 -16.50
CA HIS A 55 13.32 -0.73 -15.34
C HIS A 55 12.80 -2.15 -15.16
N THR A 56 11.87 -2.58 -16.01
CA THR A 56 11.19 -3.89 -15.94
C THR A 56 10.37 -4.09 -14.67
N TYR A 57 9.52 -5.12 -14.67
CA TYR A 57 8.77 -5.59 -13.51
C TYR A 57 8.55 -7.11 -13.56
N GLU A 58 8.12 -7.69 -12.45
CA GLU A 58 7.73 -9.10 -12.36
C GLU A 58 6.21 -9.26 -12.42
N ARG A 59 5.74 -10.41 -12.90
CA ARG A 59 4.31 -10.73 -12.99
C ARG A 59 3.92 -11.78 -11.96
N VAL A 60 2.66 -11.73 -11.54
CA VAL A 60 2.09 -12.69 -10.57
C VAL A 60 1.69 -14.02 -11.20
N ASP A 61 1.46 -14.05 -12.51
CA ASP A 61 0.98 -15.23 -13.23
C ASP A 61 2.10 -16.05 -13.89
N GLN A 62 3.28 -15.44 -14.10
CA GLN A 62 4.43 -16.13 -14.66
C GLN A 62 5.76 -15.56 -14.13
N PRO A 63 6.75 -16.42 -13.82
CA PRO A 63 8.06 -15.96 -13.37
C PRO A 63 8.84 -15.30 -14.52
N GLY A 64 9.57 -14.24 -14.21
CA GLY A 64 10.42 -13.52 -15.16
C GLY A 64 10.48 -12.03 -14.91
N SER A 65 11.28 -11.34 -15.72
CA SER A 65 11.38 -9.88 -15.77
C SER A 65 10.83 -9.41 -17.12
N PHE A 66 9.92 -8.45 -17.08
CA PHE A 66 9.15 -7.98 -18.21
C PHE A 66 9.32 -6.48 -18.38
N HIS A 67 9.63 -6.05 -19.61
CA HIS A 67 9.48 -4.66 -20.04
C HIS A 67 8.21 -4.56 -20.90
N THR A 68 7.43 -3.49 -20.71
CA THR A 68 6.29 -3.17 -21.56
C THR A 68 6.61 -1.90 -22.34
N GLU A 69 6.38 -1.92 -23.65
CA GLU A 69 6.37 -0.71 -24.47
C GLU A 69 5.01 -0.04 -24.24
N TRP A 70 4.99 0.98 -23.38
CA TRP A 70 3.77 1.66 -23.00
C TRP A 70 3.38 2.66 -24.08
N GLU A 71 2.36 2.34 -24.89
CA GLU A 71 1.75 3.28 -25.81
C GLU A 71 0.87 4.27 -25.03
N VAL A 72 0.97 5.56 -25.38
CA VAL A 72 0.17 6.64 -24.78
C VAL A 72 -1.01 6.99 -25.67
#